data_AF-A0A8J6PT39-F1
#
_entry.id   AF-A0A8J6PT39-F1
#
_cell.length_a   1.000
_cell.length_b   1.000
_cell.length_c   1.000
_cell.angle_alpha   90.00
_cell.angle_beta   90.00
_cell.angle_gamma   90.00
#
_symmetry.space_group_name_H-M   'P 1'
#
loop_
_entity.id
_entity.type
_entity.pdbx_description
1 polymer ?
#
loop_
_entity_poly.entity_id
_entity_poly.type
_entity_poly.pdbx_seq_one_letter_code
_entity_poly.pdbx_strand_id
1 'polypeptide(L)'
;MPAHAELLKLLSAQDASLSRVYAAMSKDLAVVLKKYKLNSNSKIWHRNLHVKKEVEAVLTKYQSILFDHISKGTTDAWSMADNHNDAFVDNYVKGVKLPNPALYYQRNTEALQAFLKRSSNGLDLSKRVWNLTNQTQSQLEYFIADGLTEGRSAAKLAGDIQKYLKAPDKRFRRKRSPITGKLISSDPAKDYKPGTGVYRSSYKNALRLARNEINIAYRTADMERRKQLDFVVGIKVNLSQAHTVYDICDELKGEYPKEFVFVGWHPNCLCFTTSVLLSKKDFIEQLKTGKVPKSKYIKSIPESASNYLNKNSERIKGLSNTPYFIRDNFKNTKDGFALKNSIGTVNPKPTQSFKTEAPIDPYKPVQGKAAQLIKDTNEFTDNDIKKVIHQFSEDNPKLFYGGLRGVTIRKNLQGMMHNSRSYDHNGYMVSRGNSIGITKSKYRIGQDHIYSPLESIRESFEAIKNGQALTFDQEYALESMWHEMRHSGAKGWSGINASTPNRTISMEIINQFCARHTYNDFIESLGGKAVNQTAVIERGYGYSTYIDNFRNTLKHYKIKESDALSHFRNLIQETHYEKIHEEMVNYFKGKGIKDAELLVLKMGRSYKMEF
;
A
#
# COMPACT_ATOMS: atom_id res chain seq x y z
N MET A 1 12.81 -6.54 25.92
CA MET A 1 13.48 -6.59 24.61
C MET A 1 13.17 -5.29 23.86
N PRO A 2 14.18 -4.49 23.45
CA PRO A 2 13.99 -3.13 22.93
C PRO A 2 13.06 -3.04 21.71
N ALA A 3 13.26 -3.90 20.70
CA ALA A 3 12.44 -3.89 19.48
C ALA A 3 10.94 -4.15 19.75
N HIS A 4 10.61 -5.02 20.71
CA HIS A 4 9.21 -5.22 21.14
C HIS A 4 8.62 -3.96 21.79
N ALA A 5 9.40 -3.28 22.64
CA ALA A 5 8.95 -2.04 23.27
C ALA A 5 8.71 -0.93 22.23
N GLU A 6 9.55 -0.86 21.20
CA GLU A 6 9.38 0.09 20.09
C GLU A 6 8.12 -0.18 19.26
N LEU A 7 7.85 -1.46 18.95
CA LEU A 7 6.58 -1.85 18.30
C LEU A 7 5.37 -1.45 19.14
N LEU A 8 5.39 -1.67 20.46
CA LEU A 8 4.30 -1.25 21.34
C LEU A 8 4.10 0.27 21.35
N LYS A 9 5.19 1.05 21.29
CA LYS A 9 5.12 2.52 21.14
C LYS A 9 4.49 2.93 19.81
N LEU A 10 4.87 2.28 18.71
CA LEU A 10 4.26 2.51 17.40
C LEU A 10 2.75 2.25 17.46
N LEU A 11 2.33 1.09 17.98
CA LEU A 11 0.91 0.74 18.11
C LEU A 11 0.15 1.77 18.96
N SER A 12 0.73 2.23 20.06
CA SER A 12 0.13 3.26 20.92
C SER A 12 -0.01 4.62 20.21
N ALA A 13 1.00 5.05 19.46
CA ALA A 13 0.94 6.27 18.66
C ALA A 13 -0.13 6.18 17.55
N GLN A 14 -0.23 5.02 16.91
CA GLN A 14 -1.23 4.75 15.88
C GLN A 14 -2.65 4.76 16.46
N ASP A 15 -2.85 4.25 17.67
CA ASP A 15 -4.14 4.36 18.38
C ASP A 15 -4.53 5.81 18.66
N ALA A 16 -3.58 6.63 19.12
CA ALA A 16 -3.82 8.05 19.39
C ALA A 16 -4.16 8.80 18.10
N SER A 17 -3.51 8.48 16.99
CA SER A 17 -3.83 9.05 15.67
C SER A 17 -5.22 8.63 15.19
N LEU A 18 -5.54 7.33 15.26
CA LEU A 18 -6.84 6.82 14.87
C LEU A 18 -7.97 7.39 15.74
N SER A 19 -7.70 7.64 17.03
CA SER A 19 -8.61 8.35 17.93
C SER A 19 -9.01 9.74 17.39
N ARG A 20 -8.04 10.48 16.83
CA ARG A 20 -8.27 11.81 16.24
C ARG A 20 -9.05 11.72 14.94
N VAL A 21 -8.70 10.78 14.06
CA VAL A 21 -9.42 10.53 12.81
C VAL A 21 -10.89 10.21 13.08
N TYR A 22 -11.15 9.34 14.06
CA TYR A 22 -12.50 8.97 14.46
C TYR A 22 -13.29 10.12 15.08
N ALA A 23 -12.63 10.94 15.92
CA ALA A 23 -13.24 12.12 16.51
C ALA A 23 -13.62 13.16 15.44
N ALA A 24 -12.77 13.37 14.43
CA ALA A 24 -13.06 14.25 13.30
C ALA A 24 -14.27 13.76 12.50
N MET A 25 -14.32 12.47 12.13
CA MET A 25 -15.49 11.87 11.48
C MET A 25 -16.76 12.07 12.33
N SER A 26 -16.68 11.81 13.64
CA SER A 26 -17.83 11.96 14.53
C SER A 26 -18.34 13.41 14.58
N LYS A 27 -17.44 14.39 14.53
CA LYS A 27 -17.77 15.82 14.47
C LYS A 27 -18.46 16.18 13.15
N ASP A 28 -17.92 15.69 12.03
CA ASP A 28 -18.51 15.91 10.70
C ASP A 28 -19.91 15.31 10.62
N LEU A 29 -20.10 14.07 11.11
CA LEU A 29 -21.42 13.43 11.21
C LEU A 29 -22.40 14.22 12.08
N ALA A 30 -21.93 14.78 13.21
CA ALA A 30 -22.76 15.60 14.08
C ALA A 30 -23.24 16.89 13.38
N VAL A 31 -22.38 17.53 12.57
CA VAL A 31 -22.77 18.70 11.78
C VAL A 31 -23.86 18.35 10.78
N VAL A 32 -23.68 17.25 10.05
CA VAL A 32 -24.68 16.77 9.07
C VAL A 32 -26.01 16.45 9.75
N LEU A 33 -25.97 15.76 10.89
CA LEU A 33 -27.20 15.32 11.57
C LEU A 33 -27.98 16.43 12.26
N LYS A 34 -27.40 17.61 12.48
CA LYS A 34 -28.19 18.79 12.90
C LYS A 34 -29.23 19.21 11.85
N LYS A 35 -29.01 18.88 10.57
CA LYS A 35 -29.94 19.15 9.46
C LYS A 35 -31.09 18.16 9.39
N TYR A 36 -31.05 17.08 10.19
CA TYR A 36 -32.05 16.03 10.16
C TYR A 36 -33.41 16.54 10.67
N LYS A 37 -34.46 16.30 9.89
CA LYS A 37 -35.85 16.67 10.21
C LYS A 37 -36.57 15.48 10.85
N LEU A 38 -36.96 15.61 12.11
CA LEU A 38 -37.73 14.60 12.84
C LEU A 38 -39.08 14.38 12.15
N ASN A 39 -39.47 13.12 11.97
CA ASN A 39 -40.78 12.75 11.43
C ASN A 39 -41.30 11.48 12.11
N SER A 40 -42.62 11.30 12.12
CA SER A 40 -43.31 10.17 12.75
C SER A 40 -43.37 8.91 11.87
N ASN A 41 -42.69 8.89 10.73
CA ASN A 41 -42.75 7.77 9.78
C ASN A 41 -41.74 6.68 10.16
N SER A 42 -42.06 5.41 9.86
CA SER A 42 -41.25 4.23 10.18
C SER A 42 -39.92 4.15 9.40
N LYS A 43 -39.78 4.86 8.27
CA LYS A 43 -38.56 4.85 7.45
C LYS A 43 -37.60 5.97 7.83
N ILE A 44 -36.47 5.62 8.44
CA ILE A 44 -35.49 6.55 9.05
C ILE A 44 -34.98 7.68 8.12
N TRP A 45 -34.75 7.38 6.84
CA TRP A 45 -34.23 8.35 5.88
C TRP A 45 -35.33 9.06 5.07
N HIS A 46 -36.59 8.72 5.30
CA HIS A 46 -37.72 9.35 4.63
C HIS A 46 -37.70 10.87 4.88
N ARG A 47 -37.88 11.67 3.82
CA ARG A 47 -37.74 13.14 3.81
C ARG A 47 -36.37 13.69 4.25
N ASN A 48 -35.38 12.82 4.51
CA ASN A 48 -34.01 13.16 4.91
C ASN A 48 -32.97 12.56 3.94
N LEU A 49 -33.34 12.32 2.68
CA LEU A 49 -32.46 11.72 1.66
C LEU A 49 -31.19 12.56 1.42
N HIS A 50 -31.29 13.89 1.49
CA HIS A 50 -30.13 14.77 1.39
C HIS A 50 -29.15 14.59 2.57
N VAL A 51 -29.68 14.47 3.80
CA VAL A 51 -28.86 14.19 5.00
C VAL A 51 -28.21 12.82 4.89
N LYS A 52 -28.92 11.82 4.38
CA LYS A 52 -28.36 10.49 4.09
C LYS A 52 -27.16 10.57 3.15
N LYS A 53 -27.29 11.28 2.03
CA LYS A 53 -26.20 11.49 1.06
C LYS A 53 -24.98 12.19 1.69
N GLU A 54 -25.20 13.19 2.54
CA GLU A 54 -24.09 13.84 3.26
C GLU A 54 -23.42 12.92 4.28
N VAL A 55 -24.19 12.07 4.99
CA VAL A 55 -23.64 11.03 5.88
C VAL A 55 -22.77 10.05 5.09
N GLU A 56 -23.27 9.55 3.95
CA GLU A 56 -22.53 8.64 3.06
C GLU A 56 -21.22 9.28 2.57
N ALA A 57 -21.22 10.58 2.26
CA ALA A 57 -20.01 11.31 1.88
C ALA A 57 -18.98 11.41 3.03
N VAL A 58 -19.42 11.69 4.26
CA VAL A 58 -18.53 11.72 5.44
C VAL A 58 -17.92 10.33 5.71
N LEU A 59 -18.73 9.27 5.60
CA LEU A 59 -18.27 7.90 5.80
C LEU A 59 -17.30 7.45 4.70
N THR A 60 -17.52 7.84 3.45
CA THR A 60 -16.61 7.58 2.32
C THR A 60 -15.26 8.26 2.54
N LYS A 61 -15.26 9.53 2.97
CA LYS A 61 -14.03 10.26 3.34
C LYS A 61 -13.30 9.56 4.48
N TYR A 62 -14.02 9.15 5.54
CA TYR A 62 -13.44 8.40 6.65
C TYR A 62 -12.86 7.05 6.21
N GLN A 63 -13.52 6.33 5.30
CA GLN A 63 -13.02 5.08 4.73
C GLN A 63 -11.64 5.26 4.10
N SER A 64 -11.48 6.28 3.25
CA SER A 64 -10.19 6.58 2.60
C SER A 64 -9.11 6.89 3.64
N ILE A 65 -9.39 7.78 4.59
CA ILE A 65 -8.43 8.17 5.63
C ILE A 65 -8.04 6.97 6.49
N LEU A 66 -9.00 6.11 6.86
CA LEU A 66 -8.74 4.92 7.66
C LEU A 66 -7.89 3.90 6.89
N PHE A 67 -8.18 3.68 5.61
CA PHE A 67 -7.41 2.81 4.73
C PHE A 67 -5.96 3.30 4.62
N ASP A 68 -5.75 4.59 4.33
CA ASP A 68 -4.42 5.18 4.22
C ASP A 68 -3.67 5.11 5.55
N HIS A 69 -4.35 5.37 6.67
CA HIS A 69 -3.77 5.28 8.02
C HIS A 69 -3.26 3.86 8.34
N ILE A 70 -4.07 2.83 8.08
CA ILE A 70 -3.67 1.44 8.33
C ILE A 70 -2.57 1.01 7.36
N SER A 71 -2.65 1.42 6.08
CA SER A 71 -1.65 1.10 5.06
C SER A 71 -0.29 1.72 5.42
N LYS A 72 -0.28 3.00 5.82
CA LYS A 72 0.93 3.67 6.30
C LYS A 72 1.49 2.98 7.55
N GLY A 73 0.66 2.72 8.56
CA GLY A 73 1.11 2.03 9.78
C GLY A 73 1.69 0.64 9.50
N THR A 74 1.15 -0.07 8.50
CA THR A 74 1.66 -1.36 8.02
C THR A 74 3.05 -1.22 7.42
N THR A 75 3.25 -0.23 6.55
CA THR A 75 4.57 0.05 5.93
C THR A 75 5.59 0.51 6.97
N ASP A 76 5.20 1.40 7.89
CA ASP A 76 6.06 1.89 8.98
C ASP A 76 6.52 0.72 9.88
N ALA A 77 5.60 -0.18 10.23
CA ALA A 77 5.89 -1.36 11.04
C ALA A 77 6.78 -2.38 10.31
N TRP A 78 6.61 -2.53 9.00
CA TRP A 78 7.48 -3.37 8.18
C TRP A 78 8.91 -2.82 8.15
N SER A 79 9.06 -1.53 7.84
CA SER A 79 10.37 -0.86 7.83
C SER A 79 11.06 -0.92 9.20
N MET A 80 10.29 -0.74 10.28
CA MET A 80 10.77 -0.91 11.65
C MET A 80 11.29 -2.33 11.90
N ALA A 81 10.55 -3.37 11.48
CA ALA A 81 10.99 -4.76 11.61
C ALA A 81 12.30 -5.01 10.83
N ASP A 82 12.43 -4.46 9.62
CA ASP A 82 13.67 -4.59 8.85
C ASP A 82 14.85 -3.93 9.57
N ASN A 83 14.66 -2.72 10.10
CA ASN A 83 15.71 -2.01 10.86
C ASN A 83 16.11 -2.77 12.13
N HIS A 84 15.15 -3.35 12.84
CA HIS A 84 15.43 -4.21 14.00
C HIS A 84 16.21 -5.46 13.60
N ASN A 85 15.90 -6.05 12.45
CA ASN A 85 16.62 -7.22 11.96
C ASN A 85 18.04 -6.86 11.52
N ASP A 86 18.27 -5.71 10.90
CA ASP A 86 19.60 -5.23 10.55
C ASP A 86 20.46 -5.05 11.81
N ALA A 87 19.92 -4.38 12.83
CA ALA A 87 20.59 -4.24 14.12
C ALA A 87 20.85 -5.60 14.80
N PHE A 88 19.93 -6.55 14.65
CA PHE A 88 20.10 -7.91 15.16
C PHE A 88 21.23 -8.66 14.42
N VAL A 89 21.29 -8.56 13.10
CA VAL A 89 22.36 -9.14 12.27
C VAL A 89 23.70 -8.51 12.67
N ASP A 90 23.80 -7.19 12.72
CA ASP A 90 25.03 -6.46 13.09
C ASP A 90 25.61 -6.94 14.42
N ASN A 91 24.75 -7.08 15.43
CA ASN A 91 25.15 -7.54 16.75
C ASN A 91 25.63 -8.99 16.73
N TYR A 92 24.95 -9.86 15.99
CA TYR A 92 25.31 -11.28 15.91
C TYR A 92 26.65 -11.49 15.18
N VAL A 93 26.82 -10.84 14.02
CA VAL A 93 27.99 -11.03 13.14
C VAL A 93 29.20 -10.19 13.54
N LYS A 94 29.12 -9.40 14.62
CA LYS A 94 30.26 -8.62 15.14
C LYS A 94 31.50 -9.51 15.30
N GLY A 95 32.56 -9.15 14.57
CA GLY A 95 33.83 -9.88 14.52
C GLY A 95 33.88 -11.05 13.53
N VAL A 96 32.84 -11.25 12.71
CA VAL A 96 32.76 -12.31 11.68
C VAL A 96 32.66 -11.67 10.30
N LYS A 97 33.53 -12.10 9.37
CA LYS A 97 33.49 -11.64 7.97
C LYS A 97 32.48 -12.47 7.18
N LEU A 98 31.42 -11.83 6.70
CA LEU A 98 30.38 -12.48 5.89
C LEU A 98 30.82 -12.59 4.41
N PRO A 99 30.63 -13.74 3.75
CA PRO A 99 30.93 -13.90 2.33
C PRO A 99 30.05 -13.04 1.41
N ASN A 100 28.75 -12.91 1.73
CA ASN A 100 27.81 -12.09 0.98
C ASN A 100 26.93 -11.28 1.95
N PRO A 101 27.40 -10.12 2.42
CA PRO A 101 26.66 -9.29 3.38
C PRO A 101 25.25 -8.95 2.87
N ALA A 102 25.08 -8.66 1.58
CA ALA A 102 23.79 -8.23 1.03
C ALA A 102 22.64 -9.23 1.28
N LEU A 103 22.92 -10.53 1.33
CA LEU A 103 21.94 -11.57 1.68
C LEU A 103 21.36 -11.35 3.08
N TYR A 104 22.19 -10.90 4.00
CA TYR A 104 21.83 -10.65 5.39
C TYR A 104 21.19 -9.29 5.63
N TYR A 105 21.04 -8.42 4.60
CA TYR A 105 20.46 -7.05 4.67
C TYR A 105 19.25 -6.80 3.72
N GLN A 106 18.68 -7.85 3.12
CA GLN A 106 17.52 -7.78 2.22
C GLN A 106 16.22 -7.29 2.89
N ARG A 107 15.46 -6.43 2.20
CA ARG A 107 14.23 -5.79 2.73
C ARG A 107 12.92 -6.52 2.42
N ASN A 108 12.97 -7.70 1.81
CA ASN A 108 11.81 -8.57 1.53
C ASN A 108 10.60 -7.83 0.92
N THR A 109 10.86 -6.97 -0.06
CA THR A 109 9.83 -6.11 -0.68
C THR A 109 8.68 -6.94 -1.27
N GLU A 110 8.96 -8.10 -1.85
CA GLU A 110 7.94 -9.03 -2.37
C GLU A 110 7.00 -9.54 -1.28
N ALA A 111 7.53 -9.87 -0.10
CA ALA A 111 6.71 -10.30 1.02
C ALA A 111 5.83 -9.16 1.55
N LEU A 112 6.32 -7.91 1.53
CA LEU A 112 5.50 -6.73 1.81
C LEU A 112 4.37 -6.61 0.78
N GLN A 113 4.64 -6.87 -0.49
CA GLN A 113 3.62 -6.81 -1.55
C GLN A 113 2.57 -7.90 -1.42
N ALA A 114 3.00 -9.13 -1.15
CA ALA A 114 2.10 -10.22 -0.83
C ALA A 114 1.24 -9.87 0.40
N PHE A 115 1.84 -9.23 1.41
CA PHE A 115 1.11 -8.81 2.61
C PHE A 115 0.04 -7.75 2.31
N LEU A 116 0.39 -6.71 1.56
CA LEU A 116 -0.54 -5.62 1.20
C LEU A 116 -1.69 -6.11 0.31
N LYS A 117 -1.42 -7.07 -0.57
CA LYS A 117 -2.43 -7.68 -1.47
C LYS A 117 -3.23 -8.82 -0.81
N ARG A 118 -2.85 -9.30 0.38
CA ARG A 118 -3.46 -10.49 0.99
C ARG A 118 -4.93 -10.26 1.31
N SER A 119 -5.72 -11.32 1.16
CA SER A 119 -7.09 -11.38 1.64
C SER A 119 -7.15 -12.15 2.97
N SER A 120 -7.86 -11.62 3.96
CA SER A 120 -8.20 -12.34 5.20
C SER A 120 -9.68 -12.70 5.14
N ASN A 121 -9.99 -14.00 5.17
CA ASN A 121 -11.36 -14.53 5.01
C ASN A 121 -12.02 -14.02 3.71
N GLY A 122 -11.26 -13.98 2.61
CA GLY A 122 -11.74 -13.49 1.30
C GLY A 122 -11.85 -11.97 1.16
N LEU A 123 -11.44 -11.21 2.19
CA LEU A 123 -11.50 -9.75 2.20
C LEU A 123 -10.10 -9.15 2.27
N ASP A 124 -9.74 -8.36 1.25
CA ASP A 124 -8.59 -7.46 1.30
C ASP A 124 -8.79 -6.32 2.33
N LEU A 125 -7.74 -5.53 2.56
CA LEU A 125 -7.78 -4.44 3.52
C LEU A 125 -8.89 -3.42 3.20
N SER A 126 -9.08 -3.07 1.93
CA SER A 126 -10.10 -2.09 1.50
C SER A 126 -11.51 -2.58 1.85
N LYS A 127 -11.84 -3.84 1.53
CA LYS A 127 -13.12 -4.46 1.89
C LYS A 127 -13.34 -4.54 3.39
N ARG A 128 -12.27 -4.81 4.17
CA ARG A 128 -12.36 -4.83 5.65
C ARG A 128 -12.59 -3.44 6.22
N VAL A 129 -11.96 -2.40 5.67
CA VAL A 129 -12.21 -1.01 6.03
C VAL A 129 -13.62 -0.59 5.64
N TRP A 130 -14.10 -0.97 4.45
CA TRP A 130 -15.48 -0.74 4.00
C TRP A 130 -16.51 -1.41 4.92
N ASN A 131 -16.26 -2.64 5.37
CA ASN A 131 -17.14 -3.29 6.35
C ASN A 131 -17.23 -2.50 7.68
N LEU A 132 -16.15 -1.84 8.12
CA LEU A 132 -16.18 -0.99 9.32
C LEU A 132 -17.00 0.28 9.11
N THR A 133 -16.95 0.89 7.92
CA THR A 133 -17.75 2.08 7.62
C THR A 133 -19.23 1.74 7.53
N ASN A 134 -19.59 0.58 6.96
CA ASN A 134 -20.96 0.07 7.01
C ASN A 134 -21.45 -0.18 8.44
N GLN A 135 -20.61 -0.78 9.30
CA GLN A 135 -20.96 -0.94 10.72
C GLN A 135 -21.19 0.40 11.41
N THR A 136 -20.38 1.42 11.08
CA THR A 136 -20.54 2.79 11.59
C THR A 136 -21.87 3.38 11.12
N GLN A 137 -22.24 3.17 9.85
CA GLN A 137 -23.53 3.60 9.31
C GLN A 137 -24.70 2.93 10.03
N SER A 138 -24.67 1.59 10.18
CA SER A 138 -25.74 0.87 10.88
C SER A 138 -25.85 1.31 12.34
N GLN A 139 -24.73 1.58 13.01
CA GLN A 139 -24.71 2.12 14.37
C GLN A 139 -25.33 3.53 14.43
N LEU A 140 -25.06 4.37 13.43
CA LEU A 140 -25.62 5.70 13.31
C LEU A 140 -27.13 5.67 13.06
N GLU A 141 -27.59 4.85 12.12
CA GLU A 141 -29.00 4.62 11.81
C GLU A 141 -29.74 4.16 13.06
N TYR A 142 -29.17 3.19 13.76
CA TYR A 142 -29.70 2.72 15.04
C TYR A 142 -29.84 3.88 16.06
N PHE A 143 -28.84 4.74 16.18
CA PHE A 143 -28.87 5.89 17.10
C PHE A 143 -29.88 6.98 16.73
N ILE A 144 -30.16 7.14 15.45
CA ILE A 144 -31.22 8.03 14.96
C ILE A 144 -32.58 7.42 15.28
N ALA A 145 -32.79 6.13 15.01
CA ALA A 145 -34.04 5.43 15.28
C ALA A 145 -34.39 5.47 16.78
N ASP A 146 -33.44 5.17 17.66
CA ASP A 146 -33.61 5.30 19.11
C ASP A 146 -33.97 6.75 19.51
N GLY A 147 -33.29 7.74 18.92
CA GLY A 147 -33.59 9.16 19.16
C GLY A 147 -35.00 9.59 18.79
N LEU A 148 -35.54 9.03 17.69
CA LEU A 148 -36.92 9.24 17.26
C LEU A 148 -37.92 8.66 18.26
N THR A 149 -37.66 7.45 18.80
CA THR A 149 -38.55 6.83 19.80
C THR A 149 -38.63 7.61 21.11
N GLU A 150 -37.57 8.36 21.46
CA GLU A 150 -37.50 9.16 22.69
C GLU A 150 -37.90 10.62 22.49
N GLY A 151 -38.32 11.02 21.27
CA GLY A 151 -38.72 12.41 20.97
C GLY A 151 -37.57 13.43 21.08
N ARG A 152 -36.31 13.01 20.86
CA ARG A 152 -35.14 13.88 21.05
C ARG A 152 -34.92 14.79 19.84
N SER A 153 -34.52 16.04 20.09
CA SER A 153 -34.17 16.99 19.02
C SER A 153 -32.94 16.54 18.21
N ALA A 154 -32.88 16.94 16.94
CA ALA A 154 -31.73 16.68 16.06
C ALA A 154 -30.41 17.24 16.62
N ALA A 155 -30.45 18.39 17.29
CA ALA A 155 -29.29 18.98 17.95
C ALA A 155 -28.79 18.11 19.12
N LYS A 156 -29.70 17.51 19.90
CA LYS A 156 -29.36 16.61 21.01
C LYS A 156 -28.80 15.29 20.50
N LEU A 157 -29.35 14.77 19.38
CA LEU A 157 -28.80 13.61 18.69
C LEU A 157 -27.37 13.88 18.19
N ALA A 158 -27.14 15.04 17.59
CA ALA A 158 -25.83 15.44 17.07
C ALA A 158 -24.75 15.49 18.17
N GLY A 159 -25.05 16.08 19.33
CA GLY A 159 -24.10 16.16 20.45
C GLY A 159 -23.72 14.80 21.04
N ASP A 160 -24.57 13.81 20.86
CA ASP A 160 -24.47 12.48 21.47
C ASP A 160 -23.70 11.47 20.60
N ILE A 161 -23.59 11.70 19.29
CA ILE A 161 -22.94 10.78 18.33
C ILE A 161 -21.51 10.46 18.74
N GLN A 162 -20.69 11.46 19.07
CA GLN A 162 -19.29 11.24 19.43
C GLN A 162 -19.14 10.33 20.66
N LYS A 163 -20.03 10.50 21.65
CA LYS A 163 -20.05 9.69 22.88
C LYS A 163 -20.46 8.25 22.58
N TYR A 164 -21.48 8.04 21.75
CA TYR A 164 -22.08 6.73 21.57
C TYR A 164 -21.45 5.88 20.48
N LEU A 165 -20.87 6.50 19.45
CA LEU A 165 -20.02 5.80 18.49
C LEU A 165 -18.79 5.18 19.18
N LYS A 166 -18.19 5.90 20.13
CA LYS A 166 -17.06 5.43 20.97
C LYS A 166 -17.49 4.48 22.10
N ALA A 167 -18.60 4.77 22.79
CA ALA A 167 -19.08 4.02 23.94
C ALA A 167 -20.60 3.79 23.83
N PRO A 168 -21.04 2.87 22.96
CA PRO A 168 -22.47 2.62 22.71
C PRO A 168 -23.20 2.20 23.99
N ASP A 169 -22.53 1.45 24.87
CA ASP A 169 -23.12 0.98 26.12
C ASP A 169 -23.49 2.10 27.10
N LYS A 170 -22.90 3.31 26.96
CA LYS A 170 -23.26 4.48 27.77
C LYS A 170 -24.61 5.10 27.37
N ARG A 171 -25.20 4.71 26.23
CA ARG A 171 -26.53 5.17 25.80
C ARG A 171 -27.66 4.24 26.22
N PHE A 172 -27.36 2.97 26.49
CA PHE A 172 -28.37 1.97 26.86
C PHE A 172 -28.89 2.24 28.29
N ARG A 173 -29.62 3.34 28.45
CA ARG A 173 -30.25 3.71 29.71
C ARG A 173 -31.36 2.71 29.97
N ARG A 174 -31.38 2.14 31.17
CA ARG A 174 -32.50 1.32 31.61
C ARG A 174 -33.73 2.21 31.78
N LYS A 175 -34.80 1.94 31.04
CA LYS A 175 -36.14 2.52 31.24
C LYS A 175 -36.81 1.80 32.41
N ARG A 176 -37.57 2.49 33.26
CA ARG A 176 -38.42 1.81 34.26
C ARG A 176 -39.63 1.22 33.55
N SER A 177 -39.89 -0.07 33.77
CA SER A 177 -41.08 -0.75 33.26
C SER A 177 -42.33 -0.12 33.87
N PRO A 178 -43.32 0.33 33.05
CA PRO A 178 -44.58 0.88 33.56
C PRO A 178 -45.37 -0.14 34.39
N ILE A 179 -45.18 -1.44 34.12
CA ILE A 179 -45.96 -2.54 34.68
C ILE A 179 -45.30 -3.10 35.95
N THR A 180 -43.97 -3.16 36.01
CA THR A 180 -43.26 -3.86 37.10
C THR A 180 -42.36 -2.95 37.94
N GLY A 181 -42.20 -1.67 37.59
CA GLY A 181 -41.32 -0.72 38.27
C GLY A 181 -39.82 -1.02 38.17
N LYS A 182 -39.43 -2.20 37.65
CA LYS A 182 -38.04 -2.62 37.47
C LYS A 182 -37.38 -1.92 36.28
N LEU A 183 -36.08 -1.68 36.40
CA LEU A 183 -35.25 -1.10 35.35
C LEU A 183 -35.02 -2.12 34.21
N ILE A 184 -35.68 -1.92 33.07
CA ILE A 184 -35.55 -2.71 31.84
C ILE A 184 -34.69 -1.96 30.81
N SER A 185 -33.87 -2.66 30.02
CA SER A 185 -33.15 -2.03 28.89
C SER A 185 -34.16 -1.41 27.92
N SER A 186 -33.89 -0.23 27.35
CA SER A 186 -34.72 0.31 26.25
C SER A 186 -34.80 -0.72 25.12
N ASP A 187 -35.97 -0.88 24.50
CA ASP A 187 -36.19 -1.92 23.48
C ASP A 187 -35.17 -1.88 22.32
N PRO A 188 -34.77 -0.70 21.80
CA PRO A 188 -33.72 -0.64 20.78
C PRO A 188 -32.38 -1.26 21.24
N ALA A 189 -31.99 -1.08 22.51
CA ALA A 189 -30.68 -1.49 23.03
C ALA A 189 -30.51 -3.02 23.09
N LYS A 190 -31.63 -3.74 23.18
CA LYS A 190 -31.66 -5.21 23.15
C LYS A 190 -31.44 -5.75 21.74
N ASP A 191 -31.82 -4.98 20.72
CA ASP A 191 -31.87 -5.41 19.32
C ASP A 191 -30.56 -5.14 18.56
N TYR A 192 -29.73 -4.19 19.02
CA TYR A 192 -28.42 -3.93 18.42
C TYR A 192 -27.40 -5.04 18.78
N LYS A 193 -27.36 -6.08 17.95
CA LYS A 193 -26.44 -7.22 18.05
C LYS A 193 -25.57 -7.30 16.78
N PRO A 194 -24.37 -6.69 16.77
CA PRO A 194 -23.49 -6.66 15.58
C PRO A 194 -22.88 -8.03 15.20
N GLY A 195 -23.26 -9.12 15.89
CA GLY A 195 -22.76 -10.47 15.69
C GLY A 195 -21.69 -10.91 16.68
N THR A 196 -21.44 -12.22 16.73
CA THR A 196 -20.44 -12.84 17.61
C THR A 196 -19.03 -12.38 17.24
N GLY A 197 -18.26 -11.92 18.22
CA GLY A 197 -16.88 -11.47 18.00
C GLY A 197 -16.73 -10.07 17.37
N VAL A 198 -17.81 -9.29 17.29
CA VAL A 198 -17.78 -7.89 16.83
C VAL A 198 -18.10 -6.96 18.00
N TYR A 199 -17.30 -5.93 18.22
CA TYR A 199 -17.63 -4.94 19.26
C TYR A 199 -18.86 -4.16 18.82
N ARG A 200 -19.74 -3.79 19.77
CA ARG A 200 -20.80 -2.80 19.54
C ARG A 200 -20.26 -1.44 19.12
N SER A 201 -19.04 -1.10 19.55
CA SER A 201 -18.40 0.15 19.19
C SER A 201 -17.65 0.00 17.87
N SER A 202 -18.10 0.73 16.85
CA SER A 202 -17.37 0.83 15.58
C SER A 202 -15.95 1.39 15.77
N TYR A 203 -15.75 2.28 16.74
CA TYR A 203 -14.41 2.75 17.15
C TYR A 203 -13.50 1.61 17.64
N LYS A 204 -13.99 0.74 18.53
CA LYS A 204 -13.19 -0.41 19.01
C LYS A 204 -12.91 -1.41 17.88
N ASN A 205 -13.83 -1.60 16.94
CA ASN A 205 -13.59 -2.44 15.76
C ASN A 205 -12.49 -1.85 14.86
N ALA A 206 -12.48 -0.53 14.64
CA ALA A 206 -11.44 0.15 13.87
C ALA A 206 -10.07 0.04 14.54
N LEU A 207 -9.98 0.31 15.85
CA LEU A 207 -8.74 0.12 16.62
C LEU A 207 -8.22 -1.32 16.52
N ARG A 208 -9.11 -2.30 16.72
CA ARG A 208 -8.73 -3.72 16.61
C ARG A 208 -8.19 -4.05 15.23
N LEU A 209 -8.85 -3.59 14.17
CA LEU A 209 -8.38 -3.82 12.81
C LEU A 209 -6.98 -3.22 12.62
N ALA A 210 -6.81 -1.93 12.91
CA ALA A 210 -5.54 -1.23 12.75
C ALA A 210 -4.41 -1.92 13.53
N ARG A 211 -4.60 -2.18 14.83
CA ARG A 211 -3.61 -2.86 15.67
C ARG A 211 -3.21 -4.21 15.13
N ASN A 212 -4.19 -5.02 14.72
CA ASN A 212 -3.91 -6.35 14.19
C ASN A 212 -3.14 -6.26 12.87
N GLU A 213 -3.56 -5.42 11.93
CA GLU A 213 -2.87 -5.29 10.64
C GLU A 213 -1.41 -4.87 10.81
N ILE A 214 -1.17 -3.83 11.62
CA ILE A 214 0.16 -3.27 11.88
C ILE A 214 1.05 -4.29 12.60
N ASN A 215 0.51 -5.00 13.60
CA ASN A 215 1.26 -5.99 14.36
C ASN A 215 1.57 -7.24 13.52
N ILE A 216 0.62 -7.72 12.72
CA ILE A 216 0.84 -8.85 11.79
C ILE A 216 1.89 -8.44 10.74
N ALA A 217 1.88 -7.19 10.25
CA ALA A 217 2.87 -6.68 9.30
C ALA A 217 4.30 -6.77 9.85
N TYR A 218 4.52 -6.19 11.04
CA TYR A 218 5.80 -6.28 11.74
C TYR A 218 6.27 -7.73 11.89
N ARG A 219 5.40 -8.60 12.41
CA ARG A 219 5.74 -10.01 12.68
C ARG A 219 6.03 -10.78 11.39
N THR A 220 5.29 -10.49 10.32
CA THR A 220 5.51 -11.12 9.02
C THR A 220 6.88 -10.74 8.48
N ALA A 221 7.21 -9.44 8.46
CA ALA A 221 8.50 -8.95 8.03
C ALA A 221 9.65 -9.60 8.81
N ASP A 222 9.55 -9.61 10.14
CA ASP A 222 10.53 -10.18 11.05
C ASP A 222 10.73 -11.69 10.83
N MET A 223 9.66 -12.44 10.57
CA MET A 223 9.76 -13.88 10.27
C MET A 223 10.35 -14.16 8.90
N GLU A 224 9.91 -13.45 7.85
CA GLU A 224 10.46 -13.61 6.50
C GLU A 224 11.96 -13.34 6.49
N ARG A 225 12.39 -12.38 7.31
CA ARG A 225 13.80 -12.08 7.51
C ARG A 225 14.54 -13.23 8.19
N ARG A 226 14.03 -13.71 9.33
CA ARG A 226 14.67 -14.77 10.11
C ARG A 226 14.75 -16.11 9.36
N LYS A 227 13.80 -16.40 8.47
CA LYS A 227 13.86 -17.59 7.60
C LYS A 227 15.12 -17.62 6.74
N GLN A 228 15.55 -16.45 6.25
CA GLN A 228 16.72 -16.31 5.37
C GLN A 228 18.06 -16.32 6.12
N LEU A 229 18.05 -16.01 7.41
CA LEU A 229 19.25 -15.99 8.25
C LEU A 229 19.64 -17.41 8.65
N ASP A 230 20.73 -17.91 8.09
CA ASP A 230 21.25 -19.26 8.29
C ASP A 230 21.68 -19.59 9.73
N PHE A 231 22.13 -18.58 10.48
CA PHE A 231 22.45 -18.70 11.90
C PHE A 231 21.21 -18.77 12.82
N VAL A 232 20.01 -18.63 12.28
CA VAL A 232 18.75 -18.85 13.01
C VAL A 232 18.31 -20.30 12.80
N VAL A 233 18.13 -21.03 13.91
CA VAL A 233 17.78 -22.47 13.93
C VAL A 233 16.40 -22.77 14.51
N GLY A 234 15.72 -21.75 15.02
CA GLY A 234 14.38 -21.83 15.57
C GLY A 234 13.89 -20.44 15.99
N ILE A 235 12.64 -20.37 16.43
CA ILE A 235 12.09 -19.17 17.06
C ILE A 235 11.60 -19.50 18.46
N LYS A 236 11.65 -18.53 19.36
CA LYS A 236 11.09 -18.62 20.70
C LYS A 236 10.00 -17.57 20.86
N VAL A 237 8.78 -18.01 21.12
CA VAL A 237 7.63 -17.15 21.42
C VAL A 237 7.64 -16.84 22.91
N ASN A 238 7.66 -15.55 23.24
CA ASN A 238 7.71 -15.03 24.59
C ASN A 238 6.45 -14.21 24.91
N LEU A 239 6.01 -14.28 26.17
CA LEU A 239 5.00 -13.37 26.69
C LEU A 239 5.58 -11.97 26.85
N SER A 240 4.78 -10.95 26.54
CA SER A 240 5.13 -9.57 26.89
C SER A 240 4.97 -9.34 28.38
N GLN A 241 5.77 -8.46 28.97
CA GLN A 241 5.54 -7.98 30.35
C GLN A 241 4.16 -7.34 30.55
N ALA A 242 3.52 -6.87 29.48
CA ALA A 242 2.15 -6.34 29.51
C ALA A 242 1.07 -7.44 29.48
N HIS A 243 1.44 -8.72 29.41
CA HIS A 243 0.53 -9.86 29.46
C HIS A 243 0.24 -10.22 30.93
N THR A 244 -0.86 -9.70 31.47
CA THR A 244 -1.19 -9.85 32.91
C THR A 244 -2.27 -10.88 33.21
N VAL A 245 -3.00 -11.35 32.20
CA VAL A 245 -4.14 -12.27 32.36
C VAL A 245 -3.81 -13.58 31.68
N TYR A 246 -3.98 -14.70 32.38
CA TYR A 246 -3.74 -16.03 31.82
C TYR A 246 -4.63 -16.28 30.61
N ASP A 247 -4.04 -16.65 29.47
CA ASP A 247 -4.79 -17.02 28.26
C ASP A 247 -4.04 -18.08 27.41
N ILE A 248 -4.50 -18.30 26.17
CA ILE A 248 -3.89 -19.25 25.23
C ILE A 248 -2.39 -19.02 25.00
N CYS A 249 -1.90 -17.79 25.15
CA CYS A 249 -0.49 -17.46 25.01
C CYS A 249 0.39 -18.18 26.04
N ASP A 250 -0.12 -18.42 27.25
CA ASP A 250 0.61 -19.12 28.30
C ASP A 250 0.87 -20.57 27.93
N GLU A 251 -0.11 -21.21 27.29
CA GLU A 251 -0.05 -22.58 26.79
C GLU A 251 0.86 -22.71 25.57
N LEU A 252 0.87 -21.68 24.72
CA LEU A 252 1.56 -21.67 23.42
C LEU A 252 2.91 -20.92 23.44
N LYS A 253 3.45 -20.54 24.59
CA LYS A 253 4.81 -19.97 24.65
C LYS A 253 5.85 -21.08 24.55
N GLY A 254 7.04 -20.76 24.05
CA GLY A 254 8.16 -21.70 23.96
C GLY A 254 8.86 -21.68 22.61
N GLU A 255 9.66 -22.71 22.36
CA GLU A 255 10.49 -22.83 21.16
C GLU A 255 9.76 -23.58 20.06
N TYR A 256 9.84 -23.05 18.86
CA TYR A 256 9.20 -23.56 17.66
C TYR A 256 10.23 -23.71 16.53
N PRO A 257 9.97 -24.58 15.55
CA PRO A 257 10.80 -24.69 14.36
C PRO A 257 10.94 -23.36 13.64
N LYS A 258 12.06 -23.16 12.95
CA LYS A 258 12.38 -21.93 12.22
C LYS A 258 11.27 -21.48 11.26
N GLU A 259 10.65 -22.44 10.58
CA GLU A 259 9.60 -22.20 9.59
C GLU A 259 8.21 -21.93 10.20
N PHE A 260 8.09 -21.94 11.53
CA PHE A 260 6.82 -21.69 12.20
C PHE A 260 6.40 -20.22 12.01
N VAL A 261 5.24 -20.01 11.39
CA VAL A 261 4.62 -18.72 11.13
C VAL A 261 3.83 -18.26 12.36
N PHE A 262 4.44 -17.39 13.16
CA PHE A 262 3.83 -16.68 14.27
C PHE A 262 3.49 -15.21 13.92
N VAL A 263 2.21 -14.93 13.66
CA VAL A 263 1.69 -13.55 13.54
C VAL A 263 0.90 -13.09 14.77
N GLY A 264 0.88 -13.91 15.82
CA GLY A 264 0.06 -13.75 17.03
C GLY A 264 -0.90 -14.92 17.24
N TRP A 265 -1.20 -15.23 18.51
CA TRP A 265 -2.12 -16.32 18.86
C TRP A 265 -3.60 -15.92 18.75
N HIS A 266 -3.90 -14.64 18.96
CA HIS A 266 -5.26 -14.09 18.95
C HIS A 266 -5.24 -12.58 18.62
N PRO A 267 -6.40 -11.95 18.36
CA PRO A 267 -6.51 -10.50 18.21
C PRO A 267 -5.90 -9.74 19.40
N ASN A 268 -5.22 -8.63 19.13
CA ASN A 268 -4.47 -7.83 20.13
C ASN A 268 -3.39 -8.60 20.91
N CYS A 269 -2.91 -9.74 20.41
CA CYS A 269 -1.86 -10.51 21.08
C CYS A 269 -0.59 -9.65 21.26
N LEU A 270 -0.07 -9.62 22.48
CA LEU A 270 1.10 -8.83 22.87
C LEU A 270 2.41 -9.62 22.82
N CYS A 271 2.35 -10.93 22.59
CA CYS A 271 3.53 -11.80 22.57
C CYS A 271 4.50 -11.42 21.46
N PHE A 272 5.77 -11.78 21.63
CA PHE A 272 6.82 -11.45 20.68
C PHE A 272 7.76 -12.63 20.49
N THR A 273 8.50 -12.64 19.38
CA THR A 273 9.45 -13.70 19.07
C THR A 273 10.88 -13.23 19.22
N THR A 274 11.73 -14.13 19.70
CA THR A 274 13.19 -14.03 19.60
C THR A 274 13.71 -15.20 18.79
N SER A 275 14.89 -15.06 18.19
CA SER A 275 15.52 -16.15 17.44
C SER A 275 16.29 -17.08 18.36
N VAL A 276 16.24 -18.40 18.09
CA VAL A 276 17.18 -19.38 18.65
C VAL A 276 18.36 -19.44 17.69
N LEU A 277 19.57 -19.22 18.21
CA LEU A 277 20.76 -18.95 17.40
C LEU A 277 21.75 -20.11 17.43
N LEU A 278 22.49 -20.28 16.33
CA LEU A 278 23.74 -21.02 16.35
C LEU A 278 24.76 -20.34 17.26
N SER A 279 25.69 -21.13 17.79
CA SER A 279 26.87 -20.56 18.42
C SER A 279 27.74 -19.88 17.37
N LYS A 280 28.50 -18.84 17.74
CA LYS A 280 29.43 -18.17 16.80
C LYS A 280 30.42 -19.16 16.17
N LYS A 281 30.89 -20.15 16.94
CA LYS A 281 31.78 -21.20 16.45
C LYS A 281 31.11 -22.03 15.35
N ASP A 282 29.90 -22.54 15.61
CA ASP A 282 29.14 -23.34 14.63
C ASP A 282 28.80 -22.52 13.38
N PHE A 283 28.52 -21.22 13.54
CA PHE A 283 28.25 -20.34 12.40
C PHE A 283 29.49 -20.11 11.53
N ILE A 284 30.66 -19.85 12.13
CA ILE A 284 31.92 -19.72 11.38
C ILE A 284 32.25 -21.03 10.64
N GLU A 285 32.00 -22.17 11.27
CA GLU A 285 32.16 -23.48 10.64
C GLU A 285 31.17 -23.68 9.48
N GLN A 286 29.93 -23.26 9.66
CA GLN A 286 28.92 -23.28 8.61
C GLN A 286 29.32 -22.37 7.43
N LEU A 287 29.90 -21.19 7.66
CA LEU A 287 30.39 -20.32 6.60
C LEU A 287 31.51 -20.98 5.77
N LYS A 288 32.29 -21.88 6.37
CA LYS A 288 33.34 -22.66 5.69
C LYS A 288 32.79 -23.88 4.94
N THR A 289 31.84 -24.59 5.55
CA THR A 289 31.36 -25.91 5.07
C THR A 289 30.07 -25.83 4.27
N GLY A 290 29.34 -24.71 4.35
CA GLY A 290 28.02 -24.52 3.77
C GLY A 290 26.90 -25.32 4.45
N LYS A 291 27.16 -26.00 5.59
CA LYS A 291 26.20 -26.93 6.21
C LYS A 291 25.99 -26.61 7.69
N VAL A 292 24.73 -26.58 8.12
CA VAL A 292 24.33 -26.60 9.54
C VAL A 292 23.90 -28.03 9.91
N PRO A 293 24.46 -28.65 10.96
CA PRO A 293 24.00 -29.95 11.42
C PRO A 293 22.51 -29.94 11.77
N LYS A 294 21.74 -30.91 11.26
CA LYS A 294 20.29 -31.02 11.51
C LYS A 294 19.93 -31.13 13.01
N SER A 295 20.89 -31.54 13.85
CA SER A 295 20.73 -31.61 15.31
C SER A 295 20.60 -30.23 15.98
N LYS A 296 21.06 -29.15 15.32
CA LYS A 296 21.01 -27.79 15.86
C LYS A 296 19.64 -27.12 15.69
N TYR A 297 18.79 -27.63 14.79
CA TYR A 297 17.46 -27.09 14.53
C TYR A 297 16.43 -27.54 15.56
N ILE A 298 15.53 -26.62 15.93
CA ILE A 298 14.31 -26.96 16.68
C ILE A 298 13.35 -27.69 15.73
N LYS A 299 12.90 -28.89 16.10
CA LYS A 299 12.14 -29.80 15.23
C LYS A 299 10.66 -29.95 15.61
N SER A 300 10.33 -29.69 16.87
CA SER A 300 9.00 -29.87 17.43
C SER A 300 8.47 -28.56 18.03
N ILE A 301 7.18 -28.52 18.27
CA ILE A 301 6.55 -27.49 19.10
C ILE A 301 6.75 -27.80 20.59
N PRO A 302 6.51 -26.83 21.51
CA PRO A 302 6.51 -27.09 22.94
C PRO A 302 5.48 -28.14 23.33
N GLU A 303 5.80 -28.93 24.36
CA GLU A 303 4.90 -29.98 24.86
C GLU A 303 3.55 -29.40 25.33
N SER A 304 3.58 -28.26 26.04
CA SER A 304 2.36 -27.53 26.43
C SER A 304 1.48 -27.18 25.23
N ALA A 305 2.09 -26.73 24.12
CA ALA A 305 1.37 -26.40 22.90
C ALA A 305 0.77 -27.65 22.24
N SER A 306 1.51 -28.76 22.21
CA SER A 306 0.99 -30.05 21.72
C SER A 306 -0.20 -30.51 22.56
N ASN A 307 -0.09 -30.46 23.89
CA ASN A 307 -1.16 -30.84 24.80
C ASN A 307 -2.40 -29.95 24.63
N TYR A 308 -2.21 -28.64 24.48
CA TYR A 308 -3.30 -27.71 24.21
C TYR A 308 -4.02 -28.03 22.90
N LEU A 309 -3.27 -28.28 21.81
CA LEU A 309 -3.82 -28.62 20.50
C LEU A 309 -4.62 -29.92 20.53
N ASN A 310 -4.11 -30.96 21.19
CA ASN A 310 -4.78 -32.24 21.33
C ASN A 310 -6.07 -32.10 22.14
N LYS A 311 -6.00 -31.46 23.32
CA LYS A 311 -7.16 -31.22 24.19
C LYS A 311 -8.26 -30.39 23.53
N ASN A 312 -7.90 -29.48 22.62
CA ASN A 312 -8.85 -28.57 21.96
C ASN A 312 -9.14 -28.94 20.50
N SER A 313 -8.70 -30.13 20.03
CA SER A 313 -8.73 -30.52 18.62
C SER A 313 -10.11 -30.38 17.98
N GLU A 314 -11.13 -30.99 18.59
CA GLU A 314 -12.50 -30.96 18.10
C GLU A 314 -13.06 -29.54 18.05
N ARG A 315 -12.85 -28.77 19.13
CA ARG A 315 -13.30 -27.38 19.22
C ARG A 315 -12.68 -26.51 18.13
N ILE A 316 -11.38 -26.67 17.86
CA ILE A 316 -10.67 -25.88 16.84
C ILE A 316 -11.13 -26.28 15.44
N LYS A 317 -11.33 -27.59 15.18
CA LYS A 317 -11.84 -28.10 13.90
C LYS A 317 -13.26 -27.60 13.59
N GLY A 318 -14.09 -27.38 14.63
CA GLY A 318 -15.45 -26.85 14.49
C GLY A 318 -15.56 -25.33 14.30
N LEU A 319 -14.45 -24.57 14.33
CA LEU A 319 -14.50 -23.12 14.15
C LEU A 319 -14.80 -22.74 12.71
N SER A 320 -15.76 -21.82 12.51
CA SER A 320 -16.07 -21.27 11.18
C SER A 320 -14.90 -20.49 10.57
N ASN A 321 -14.01 -19.96 11.41
CA ASN A 321 -12.78 -19.27 11.01
C ASN A 321 -11.59 -19.88 11.76
N THR A 322 -10.71 -20.54 11.03
CA THR A 322 -9.50 -21.16 11.59
C THR A 322 -8.50 -20.09 12.06
N PRO A 323 -7.97 -20.18 13.31
CA PRO A 323 -6.92 -19.27 13.78
C PRO A 323 -5.68 -19.29 12.87
N TYR A 324 -5.02 -18.14 12.71
CA TYR A 324 -3.87 -17.99 11.79
C TYR A 324 -2.77 -19.03 12.05
N PHE A 325 -2.37 -19.21 13.32
CA PHE A 325 -1.30 -20.16 13.65
C PHE A 325 -1.66 -21.62 13.34
N ILE A 326 -2.94 -21.99 13.37
CA ILE A 326 -3.40 -23.32 12.95
C ILE A 326 -3.33 -23.42 11.43
N ARG A 327 -3.98 -22.46 10.75
CA ARG A 327 -4.04 -22.40 9.28
C ARG A 327 -2.66 -22.40 8.66
N ASP A 328 -1.70 -21.69 9.22
CA ASP A 328 -0.40 -21.45 8.59
C ASP A 328 0.60 -22.56 8.92
N ASN A 329 0.46 -23.23 10.06
CA ASN A 329 1.48 -24.18 10.54
C ASN A 329 1.04 -25.64 10.59
N PHE A 330 -0.25 -25.95 10.59
CA PHE A 330 -0.74 -27.31 10.88
C PHE A 330 -1.64 -27.89 9.78
N LYS A 331 -1.56 -29.21 9.59
CA LYS A 331 -2.52 -30.03 8.83
C LYS A 331 -3.43 -30.73 9.82
N ASN A 332 -4.70 -30.87 9.46
CA ASN A 332 -5.64 -31.68 10.22
C ASN A 332 -5.32 -33.17 10.01
N THR A 333 -5.19 -33.91 11.10
CA THR A 333 -5.07 -35.37 11.09
C THR A 333 -6.25 -35.99 11.82
N LYS A 334 -6.42 -37.31 11.70
CA LYS A 334 -7.41 -38.06 12.50
C LYS A 334 -7.19 -37.80 13.99
N ASP A 335 -5.94 -37.85 14.43
CA ASP A 335 -5.56 -37.73 15.85
C ASP A 335 -5.37 -36.28 16.35
N GLY A 336 -5.51 -35.27 15.48
CA GLY A 336 -5.39 -33.86 15.90
C GLY A 336 -4.78 -32.95 14.83
N PHE A 337 -3.67 -32.31 15.19
CA PHE A 337 -2.93 -31.37 14.34
C PHE A 337 -1.48 -31.82 14.20
N ALA A 338 -0.99 -31.92 12.97
CA ALA A 338 0.42 -32.18 12.68
C ALA A 338 1.07 -30.98 12.00
N LEU A 339 2.32 -30.67 12.31
CA LEU A 339 3.05 -29.57 11.66
C LEU A 339 3.14 -29.82 10.14
N LYS A 340 2.87 -28.79 9.34
CA LYS A 340 2.94 -28.83 7.87
C LYS A 340 4.34 -29.15 7.36
N ASN A 341 5.35 -28.58 8.03
CA ASN A 341 6.75 -28.65 7.66
C ASN A 341 7.56 -29.21 8.85
N SER A 342 7.66 -30.54 8.94
CA SER A 342 8.58 -31.18 9.87
C SER A 342 9.96 -31.36 9.22
N ILE A 343 10.95 -30.60 9.72
CA ILE A 343 12.41 -30.80 9.59
C ILE A 343 13.06 -30.49 8.22
N GLY A 344 13.90 -29.45 8.19
CA GLY A 344 15.29 -29.51 7.66
C GLY A 344 15.56 -30.20 6.31
N THR A 345 14.64 -30.14 5.35
CA THR A 345 14.78 -30.67 3.97
C THR A 345 14.53 -29.60 2.92
N VAL A 346 14.90 -28.37 3.24
CA VAL A 346 15.33 -27.43 2.20
C VAL A 346 16.84 -27.37 2.40
N ASN A 347 17.59 -28.12 1.59
CA ASN A 347 18.86 -27.58 1.08
C ASN A 347 18.57 -26.12 0.77
N PRO A 348 19.42 -25.13 1.05
CA PRO A 348 19.27 -23.85 0.37
C PRO A 348 19.37 -24.17 -1.12
N LYS A 349 18.22 -24.50 -1.75
CA LYS A 349 18.04 -24.25 -3.15
C LYS A 349 18.38 -22.77 -3.19
N PRO A 350 19.40 -22.34 -3.95
CA PRO A 350 19.44 -20.94 -4.34
C PRO A 350 18.03 -20.73 -4.85
N THR A 351 17.26 -19.92 -4.10
CA THR A 351 15.87 -19.67 -4.40
C THR A 351 15.87 -19.46 -5.89
N GLN A 352 15.22 -20.36 -6.65
CA GLN A 352 15.08 -20.22 -8.10
C GLN A 352 14.89 -18.74 -8.30
N SER A 353 15.80 -18.11 -9.03
CA SER A 353 15.86 -16.67 -9.20
C SER A 353 14.44 -16.16 -9.45
N PHE A 354 13.75 -15.80 -8.38
CA PHE A 354 12.45 -15.17 -8.46
C PHE A 354 12.87 -13.82 -8.96
N LYS A 355 12.56 -13.58 -10.23
CA LYS A 355 12.75 -12.28 -10.85
C LYS A 355 12.19 -11.29 -9.85
N THR A 356 13.09 -10.48 -9.31
CA THR A 356 12.77 -9.40 -8.37
C THR A 356 11.58 -8.64 -8.93
N GLU A 357 10.39 -8.86 -8.39
CA GLU A 357 9.30 -7.96 -8.68
C GLU A 357 9.55 -6.71 -7.83
N ALA A 358 9.62 -5.59 -8.53
CA ALA A 358 9.83 -4.28 -7.97
C ALA A 358 8.86 -4.02 -6.80
N PRO A 359 9.22 -3.13 -5.84
CA PRO A 359 8.30 -2.62 -4.82
C PRO A 359 6.90 -2.33 -5.41
N ILE A 360 5.79 -2.55 -4.68
CA ILE A 360 4.46 -2.06 -5.12
C ILE A 360 4.64 -0.57 -5.27
N ASP A 361 4.69 -0.19 -6.52
CA ASP A 361 4.56 1.16 -6.97
C ASP A 361 3.08 1.52 -6.77
N PRO A 362 2.74 2.39 -5.79
CA PRO A 362 1.36 2.85 -5.60
C PRO A 362 0.83 3.65 -6.81
N TYR A 363 1.71 3.97 -7.76
CA TYR A 363 1.43 4.60 -9.05
C TYR A 363 1.60 3.62 -10.23
N LYS A 364 1.66 2.31 -9.99
CA LYS A 364 1.53 1.31 -11.07
C LYS A 364 0.08 1.31 -11.59
N PRO A 365 -0.13 1.52 -12.91
CA PRO A 365 -1.44 1.41 -13.52
C PRO A 365 -2.09 0.05 -13.28
N VAL A 366 -3.41 0.07 -13.02
CA VAL A 366 -4.25 -1.12 -12.98
C VAL A 366 -5.11 -1.19 -14.23
N GLN A 367 -5.32 -2.41 -14.71
CA GLN A 367 -6.25 -2.67 -15.79
C GLN A 367 -7.68 -2.44 -15.31
N GLY A 368 -8.45 -1.68 -16.10
CA GLY A 368 -9.82 -1.31 -15.79
C GLY A 368 -10.71 -1.25 -17.03
N LYS A 369 -11.78 -0.46 -16.95
CA LYS A 369 -12.76 -0.31 -18.04
C LYS A 369 -12.14 0.24 -19.31
N ALA A 370 -11.05 1.00 -19.25
CA ALA A 370 -10.34 1.52 -20.42
C ALA A 370 -9.89 0.39 -21.37
N ALA A 371 -9.38 -0.71 -20.82
CA ALA A 371 -9.01 -1.88 -21.62
C ALA A 371 -10.22 -2.55 -22.29
N GLN A 372 -11.36 -2.57 -21.60
CA GLN A 372 -12.60 -3.08 -22.17
C GLN A 372 -13.14 -2.14 -23.26
N LEU A 373 -13.06 -0.82 -23.05
CA LEU A 373 -13.41 0.18 -24.06
C LEU A 373 -12.58 0.02 -25.34
N ILE A 374 -11.28 -0.25 -25.22
CA ILE A 374 -10.43 -0.54 -26.39
C ILE A 374 -10.96 -1.76 -27.15
N LYS A 375 -11.32 -2.84 -26.45
CA LYS A 375 -11.87 -4.06 -27.09
C LYS A 375 -13.21 -3.81 -27.79
N ASP A 376 -14.07 -3.02 -27.18
CA ASP A 376 -15.44 -2.79 -27.65
C ASP A 376 -15.54 -1.68 -28.72
N THR A 377 -14.47 -0.91 -28.94
CA THR A 377 -14.46 0.18 -29.91
C THR A 377 -14.30 -0.36 -31.33
N ASN A 378 -15.26 -0.05 -32.21
CA ASN A 378 -15.22 -0.47 -33.60
C ASN A 378 -14.12 0.28 -34.39
N GLU A 379 -14.09 1.60 -34.30
CA GLU A 379 -13.09 2.48 -34.93
C GLU A 379 -12.65 3.55 -33.93
N PHE A 380 -11.35 3.81 -33.85
CA PHE A 380 -10.78 4.78 -32.91
C PHE A 380 -10.77 6.20 -33.48
N THR A 381 -11.92 6.89 -33.42
CA THR A 381 -11.97 8.32 -33.73
C THR A 381 -11.24 9.16 -32.67
N ASP A 382 -11.03 10.45 -32.95
CA ASP A 382 -10.48 11.40 -31.96
C ASP A 382 -11.28 11.39 -30.64
N ASN A 383 -12.60 11.21 -30.72
CA ASN A 383 -13.44 11.16 -29.53
C ASN A 383 -13.26 9.86 -28.75
N ASP A 384 -13.05 8.74 -29.42
CA ASP A 384 -12.85 7.45 -28.76
C ASP A 384 -11.47 7.39 -28.10
N ILE A 385 -10.43 7.97 -28.70
CA ILE A 385 -9.13 8.16 -28.05
C ILE A 385 -9.29 8.97 -26.75
N LYS A 386 -10.02 10.09 -26.80
CA LYS A 386 -10.31 10.88 -25.59
C LYS A 386 -11.08 10.09 -24.53
N LYS A 387 -12.09 9.30 -24.94
CA LYS A 387 -12.88 8.46 -24.02
C LYS A 387 -12.01 7.42 -23.34
N VAL A 388 -11.13 6.73 -24.08
CA VAL A 388 -10.20 5.74 -23.51
C VAL A 388 -9.29 6.39 -22.46
N ILE A 389 -8.71 7.55 -22.77
CA ILE A 389 -7.82 8.27 -21.83
C ILE A 389 -8.59 8.76 -20.59
N HIS A 390 -9.81 9.28 -20.78
CA HIS A 390 -10.66 9.66 -19.66
C HIS A 390 -11.03 8.46 -18.78
N GLN A 391 -11.46 7.35 -19.39
CA GLN A 391 -11.79 6.14 -18.67
C GLN A 391 -10.57 5.58 -17.93
N PHE A 392 -9.39 5.63 -18.53
CA PHE A 392 -8.14 5.23 -17.90
C PHE A 392 -7.87 6.06 -16.64
N SER A 393 -8.14 7.37 -16.68
CA SER A 393 -8.01 8.25 -15.50
C SER A 393 -9.00 7.94 -14.38
N GLU A 394 -10.20 7.47 -14.73
CA GLU A 394 -11.21 7.02 -13.76
C GLU A 394 -10.86 5.67 -13.13
N ASP A 395 -10.30 4.76 -13.92
CA ASP A 395 -9.79 3.47 -13.44
C ASP A 395 -8.57 3.66 -12.52
N ASN A 396 -7.79 4.72 -12.76
CA ASN A 396 -6.51 4.98 -12.10
C ASN A 396 -6.45 6.38 -11.44
N PRO A 397 -7.35 6.71 -10.49
CA PRO A 397 -7.48 8.08 -9.99
C PRO A 397 -6.22 8.61 -9.27
N LYS A 398 -5.38 7.72 -8.73
CA LYS A 398 -4.10 8.10 -8.09
C LYS A 398 -3.07 8.65 -9.07
N LEU A 399 -3.18 8.32 -10.36
CA LEU A 399 -2.27 8.80 -11.41
C LEU A 399 -2.64 10.21 -11.90
N PHE A 400 -3.72 10.79 -11.38
CA PHE A 400 -4.24 12.09 -11.81
C PHE A 400 -4.54 12.94 -10.57
N TYR A 401 -3.53 13.58 -10.00
CA TYR A 401 -3.69 14.41 -8.82
C TYR A 401 -4.56 15.63 -9.17
N GLY A 402 -5.77 15.70 -8.60
CA GLY A 402 -6.81 16.68 -8.97
C GLY A 402 -7.76 16.23 -10.09
N GLY A 403 -7.58 15.01 -10.61
CA GLY A 403 -8.37 14.43 -11.70
C GLY A 403 -7.98 14.94 -13.08
N LEU A 404 -8.50 14.30 -14.13
CA LEU A 404 -8.35 14.71 -15.52
C LEU A 404 -9.62 15.43 -15.99
N ARG A 405 -9.51 16.73 -16.32
CA ARG A 405 -10.64 17.56 -16.77
C ARG A 405 -10.86 17.54 -18.27
N GLY A 406 -9.83 17.25 -19.05
CA GLY A 406 -9.98 17.22 -20.50
C GLY A 406 -8.80 16.62 -21.24
N VAL A 407 -9.11 16.09 -22.42
CA VAL A 407 -8.13 15.63 -23.41
C VAL A 407 -8.34 16.43 -24.70
N THR A 408 -7.32 17.17 -25.12
CA THR A 408 -7.38 18.04 -26.31
C THR A 408 -6.55 17.45 -27.44
N ILE A 409 -7.10 17.44 -28.66
CA ILE A 409 -6.39 16.97 -29.86
C ILE A 409 -6.38 18.09 -30.91
N ARG A 410 -5.22 18.64 -31.27
CA ARG A 410 -5.08 19.79 -32.19
C ARG A 410 -3.73 19.83 -32.91
N LYS A 411 -3.61 20.54 -34.04
CA LYS A 411 -2.35 20.62 -34.83
C LYS A 411 -1.22 21.41 -34.12
N ASN A 412 -1.52 22.59 -33.59
CA ASN A 412 -0.49 23.51 -33.07
C ASN A 412 -0.39 23.37 -31.55
N LEU A 413 0.33 22.33 -31.12
CA LEU A 413 0.58 22.02 -29.73
C LEU A 413 2.04 22.35 -29.36
N GLN A 414 2.29 22.78 -28.14
CA GLN A 414 3.66 22.91 -27.64
C GLN A 414 4.20 21.50 -27.32
N GLY A 415 4.95 20.93 -28.26
CA GLY A 415 5.45 19.56 -28.18
C GLY A 415 4.53 18.50 -28.81
N MET A 416 4.94 17.24 -28.74
CA MET A 416 4.19 16.11 -29.29
C MET A 416 2.93 15.81 -28.45
N MET A 417 3.09 15.85 -27.13
CA MET A 417 2.03 15.82 -26.13
C MET A 417 2.41 16.80 -25.02
N HIS A 418 1.44 17.20 -24.19
CA HIS A 418 1.75 17.91 -22.94
C HIS A 418 0.66 17.70 -21.90
N ASN A 419 1.06 17.81 -20.64
CA ASN A 419 0.20 18.02 -19.50
C ASN A 419 0.04 19.52 -19.24
N SER A 420 -1.16 19.96 -18.84
CA SER A 420 -1.40 21.32 -18.39
C SER A 420 -2.11 21.34 -17.05
N ARG A 421 -1.70 22.29 -16.21
CA ARG A 421 -2.16 22.49 -14.84
C ARG A 421 -2.31 23.98 -14.57
N SER A 422 -3.28 24.35 -13.73
CA SER A 422 -3.43 25.73 -13.25
C SER A 422 -2.65 25.92 -11.95
N TYR A 423 -1.96 27.05 -11.82
CA TYR A 423 -1.21 27.41 -10.61
C TYR A 423 -1.73 28.73 -10.04
N ASP A 424 -1.73 28.85 -8.72
CA ASP A 424 -1.89 30.11 -7.99
C ASP A 424 -0.68 30.35 -7.06
N HIS A 425 -0.77 31.36 -6.19
CA HIS A 425 0.29 31.71 -5.25
C HIS A 425 0.61 30.59 -4.22
N ASN A 426 -0.30 29.64 -4.04
CA ASN A 426 -0.16 28.48 -3.15
C ASN A 426 0.19 27.17 -3.91
N GLY A 427 0.50 27.28 -5.21
CA GLY A 427 0.92 26.15 -6.03
C GLY A 427 -0.17 25.61 -6.95
N TYR A 428 -0.13 24.31 -7.21
CA TYR A 428 -1.08 23.67 -8.13
C TYR A 428 -2.52 23.75 -7.60
N MET A 429 -3.43 24.29 -8.41
CA MET A 429 -4.86 24.39 -8.12
C MET A 429 -5.57 23.05 -8.33
N VAL A 430 -5.45 22.15 -7.34
CA VAL A 430 -5.98 20.77 -7.39
C VAL A 430 -7.45 20.70 -7.83
N SER A 431 -8.28 21.67 -7.44
CA SER A 431 -9.70 21.73 -7.82
C SER A 431 -9.93 21.85 -9.33
N ARG A 432 -9.00 22.50 -10.05
CA ARG A 432 -9.05 22.69 -11.51
C ARG A 432 -8.52 21.49 -12.29
N GLY A 433 -7.90 20.52 -11.62
CA GLY A 433 -7.43 19.28 -12.24
C GLY A 433 -6.39 19.50 -13.36
N ASN A 434 -6.19 18.44 -14.14
CA ASN A 434 -5.20 18.38 -15.22
C ASN A 434 -5.88 18.31 -16.58
N SER A 435 -5.17 18.67 -17.64
CA SER A 435 -5.57 18.33 -19.01
C SER A 435 -4.40 17.77 -19.80
N ILE A 436 -4.66 16.84 -20.70
CA ILE A 436 -3.66 16.27 -21.61
C ILE A 436 -3.91 16.77 -23.03
N GLY A 437 -2.87 17.23 -23.70
CA GLY A 437 -2.89 17.62 -25.11
C GLY A 437 -2.16 16.58 -25.97
N ILE A 438 -2.72 16.25 -27.13
CA ILE A 438 -2.10 15.40 -28.16
C ILE A 438 -2.10 16.15 -29.48
N THR A 439 -0.94 16.19 -30.16
CA THR A 439 -0.83 16.90 -31.42
C THR A 439 -1.34 16.11 -32.62
N LYS A 440 -1.91 16.80 -33.62
CA LYS A 440 -2.21 16.25 -34.95
C LYS A 440 -1.06 16.42 -35.95
N SER A 441 0.00 17.12 -35.57
CA SER A 441 1.12 17.40 -36.45
C SER A 441 2.01 16.16 -36.64
N LYS A 442 2.57 16.04 -37.84
CA LYS A 442 3.56 15.02 -38.18
C LYS A 442 4.97 15.62 -38.06
N TYR A 443 5.92 14.82 -37.60
CA TYR A 443 7.29 15.23 -37.33
C TYR A 443 8.25 14.38 -38.17
N ARG A 444 9.17 15.03 -38.87
CA ARG A 444 10.26 14.32 -39.54
C ARG A 444 11.31 13.94 -38.50
N ILE A 445 11.58 12.65 -38.38
CA ILE A 445 12.58 12.08 -37.48
C ILE A 445 13.71 11.50 -38.34
N GLY A 446 14.91 12.08 -38.25
CA GLY A 446 15.98 11.69 -39.17
C GLY A 446 15.67 12.05 -40.63
N GLN A 447 16.22 11.29 -41.58
CA GLN A 447 16.11 11.61 -43.01
C GLN A 447 14.78 11.14 -43.63
N ASP A 448 14.37 9.89 -43.39
CA ASP A 448 13.28 9.25 -44.14
C ASP A 448 12.06 8.82 -43.30
N HIS A 449 12.00 9.17 -42.01
CA HIS A 449 10.90 8.75 -41.13
C HIS A 449 9.96 9.91 -40.78
N ILE A 450 8.66 9.70 -40.93
CA ILE A 450 7.62 10.65 -40.54
C ILE A 450 6.80 10.05 -39.41
N TYR A 451 6.93 10.64 -38.23
CA TYR A 451 6.24 10.21 -37.01
C TYR A 451 5.02 11.08 -36.72
N SER A 452 3.92 10.46 -36.29
CA SER A 452 2.66 11.13 -35.98
C SER A 452 2.10 10.63 -34.65
N PRO A 453 2.21 11.41 -33.55
CA PRO A 453 1.85 10.94 -32.21
C PRO A 453 0.40 10.43 -32.12
N LEU A 454 -0.55 11.15 -32.72
CA LEU A 454 -1.96 10.76 -32.69
C LEU A 454 -2.25 9.51 -33.52
N GLU A 455 -1.66 9.40 -34.73
CA GLU A 455 -1.85 8.22 -35.58
C GLU A 455 -1.25 6.98 -34.90
N SER A 456 -0.04 7.10 -34.32
CA SER A 456 0.58 6.02 -33.56
C SER A 456 -0.21 5.61 -32.31
N ILE A 457 -0.83 6.55 -31.56
CA ILE A 457 -1.76 6.18 -30.48
C ILE A 457 -2.94 5.39 -31.04
N ARG A 458 -3.57 5.88 -32.12
CA ARG A 458 -4.74 5.24 -32.73
C ARG A 458 -4.43 3.81 -33.15
N GLU A 459 -3.33 3.63 -33.89
CA GLU A 459 -2.88 2.32 -34.34
C GLU A 459 -2.48 1.41 -33.18
N SER A 460 -1.91 1.97 -32.10
CA SER A 460 -1.58 1.18 -30.91
C SER A 460 -2.84 0.59 -30.24
N PHE A 461 -3.94 1.34 -30.19
CA PHE A 461 -5.21 0.84 -29.63
C PHE A 461 -5.82 -0.24 -30.53
N GLU A 462 -5.73 -0.07 -31.85
CA GLU A 462 -6.16 -1.10 -32.80
C GLU A 462 -5.32 -2.38 -32.68
N ALA A 463 -4.00 -2.24 -32.56
CA ALA A 463 -3.11 -3.38 -32.34
C ALA A 463 -3.40 -4.09 -31.01
N ILE A 464 -3.63 -3.34 -29.91
CA ILE A 464 -4.00 -3.91 -28.60
C ILE A 464 -5.32 -4.67 -28.69
N LYS A 465 -6.35 -4.07 -29.33
CA LYS A 465 -7.65 -4.69 -29.56
C LYS A 465 -7.51 -6.03 -30.29
N ASN A 466 -6.64 -6.09 -31.31
CA ASN A 466 -6.43 -7.27 -32.14
C ASN A 466 -5.35 -8.23 -31.60
N GLY A 467 -4.76 -7.96 -30.44
CA GLY A 467 -3.68 -8.78 -29.87
C GLY A 467 -2.39 -8.78 -30.70
N GLN A 468 -2.17 -7.77 -31.52
CA GLN A 468 -1.00 -7.63 -32.38
C GLN A 468 0.20 -7.03 -31.62
N ALA A 469 1.41 -7.35 -32.07
CA ALA A 469 2.62 -6.75 -31.53
C ALA A 469 2.68 -5.27 -31.90
N LEU A 470 3.01 -4.42 -30.92
CA LEU A 470 3.16 -2.99 -31.15
C LEU A 470 4.45 -2.68 -31.92
N THR A 471 4.39 -1.69 -32.80
CA THR A 471 5.58 -1.14 -33.45
C THR A 471 6.34 -0.22 -32.51
N PHE A 472 7.58 0.13 -32.88
CA PHE A 472 8.37 1.11 -32.13
C PHE A 472 7.63 2.45 -31.95
N ASP A 473 7.04 2.99 -33.03
CA ASP A 473 6.35 4.28 -33.00
C ASP A 473 5.09 4.25 -32.12
N GLN A 474 4.37 3.12 -32.13
CA GLN A 474 3.20 2.90 -31.29
C GLN A 474 3.59 2.85 -29.80
N GLU A 475 4.63 2.10 -29.45
CA GLU A 475 5.13 2.08 -28.07
C GLU A 475 5.70 3.41 -27.61
N TYR A 476 6.46 4.09 -28.48
CA TYR A 476 7.00 5.41 -28.17
C TYR A 476 5.90 6.45 -27.99
N ALA A 477 4.81 6.38 -28.75
CA ALA A 477 3.64 7.25 -28.56
C ALA A 477 2.95 6.98 -27.22
N LEU A 478 2.80 5.71 -26.82
CA LEU A 478 2.25 5.34 -25.51
C LEU A 478 3.19 5.72 -24.36
N GLU A 479 4.51 5.66 -24.55
CA GLU A 479 5.51 6.16 -23.60
C GLU A 479 5.43 7.67 -23.42
N SER A 480 5.31 8.42 -24.53
CA SER A 480 5.13 9.88 -24.50
C SER A 480 3.82 10.25 -23.79
N MET A 481 2.74 9.51 -24.02
CA MET A 481 1.50 9.70 -23.28
C MET A 481 1.66 9.37 -21.79
N TRP A 482 2.40 8.31 -21.47
CA TRP A 482 2.70 7.92 -20.09
C TRP A 482 3.51 8.99 -19.35
N HIS A 483 4.47 9.62 -20.02
CA HIS A 483 5.20 10.79 -19.50
C HIS A 483 4.24 11.91 -19.04
N GLU A 484 3.24 12.26 -19.86
CA GLU A 484 2.25 13.30 -19.51
C GLU A 484 1.29 12.88 -18.40
N MET A 485 0.94 11.59 -18.35
CA MET A 485 0.15 11.03 -17.26
C MET A 485 0.92 11.08 -15.94
N ARG A 486 2.23 10.82 -15.96
CA ARG A 486 3.06 10.97 -14.76
C ARG A 486 3.12 12.41 -14.25
N HIS A 487 3.15 13.42 -15.14
CA HIS A 487 2.95 14.82 -14.74
C HIS A 487 1.55 15.07 -14.14
N SER A 488 0.51 14.45 -14.69
CA SER A 488 -0.85 14.56 -14.15
C SER A 488 -0.94 14.09 -12.70
N GLY A 489 -0.18 13.04 -12.34
CA GLY A 489 -0.09 12.49 -10.99
C GLY A 489 0.84 13.23 -10.05
N ALA A 490 1.64 14.17 -10.56
CA ALA A 490 2.69 14.82 -9.80
C ALA A 490 2.18 15.81 -8.74
N LYS A 491 2.97 16.10 -7.71
CA LYS A 491 2.70 17.21 -6.78
C LYS A 491 2.71 18.58 -7.46
N GLY A 492 3.49 18.73 -8.52
CA GLY A 492 3.69 20.00 -9.20
C GLY A 492 4.63 20.94 -8.43
N TRP A 493 4.79 22.16 -8.95
CA TRP A 493 5.49 23.23 -8.24
C TRP A 493 4.72 23.67 -6.99
N SER A 494 5.41 23.96 -5.89
CA SER A 494 4.78 24.62 -4.73
C SER A 494 4.30 26.05 -5.02
N GLY A 495 4.84 26.66 -6.09
CA GLY A 495 4.43 27.93 -6.67
C GLY A 495 5.19 28.18 -7.97
N ILE A 496 4.61 28.93 -8.91
CA ILE A 496 5.21 29.09 -10.25
C ILE A 496 6.61 29.74 -10.21
N ASN A 497 6.87 30.58 -9.22
CA ASN A 497 8.17 31.23 -9.00
C ASN A 497 9.27 30.25 -8.58
N ALA A 498 8.93 29.04 -8.15
CA ALA A 498 9.92 28.01 -7.82
C ALA A 498 10.51 27.34 -9.07
N SER A 499 9.85 27.52 -10.23
CA SER A 499 10.30 27.05 -11.54
C SER A 499 11.51 27.85 -12.00
N THR A 500 12.64 27.17 -12.16
CA THR A 500 13.86 27.71 -12.78
C THR A 500 14.29 26.76 -13.89
N PRO A 501 15.04 27.21 -14.91
CA PRO A 501 15.47 26.34 -16.01
C PRO A 501 16.12 25.03 -15.53
N ASN A 502 17.04 25.12 -14.56
CA ASN A 502 17.73 23.94 -14.03
C ASN A 502 16.79 22.98 -13.28
N ARG A 503 15.86 23.50 -12.48
CA ARG A 503 14.89 22.67 -11.75
C ARG A 503 13.91 21.99 -12.70
N THR A 504 13.45 22.71 -13.72
CA THR A 504 12.57 22.16 -14.76
C THR A 504 13.28 21.05 -15.51
N ILE A 505 14.50 21.28 -15.96
CA ILE A 505 15.29 20.26 -16.68
C ILE A 505 15.53 19.02 -15.81
N SER A 506 15.93 19.19 -14.54
CA SER A 506 16.10 18.05 -13.62
C SER A 506 14.82 17.23 -13.45
N MET A 507 13.69 17.92 -13.28
CA MET A 507 12.38 17.26 -13.17
C MET A 507 12.02 16.51 -14.46
N GLU A 508 12.22 17.10 -15.63
CA GLU A 508 11.98 16.45 -16.93
C GLU A 508 12.88 15.25 -17.18
N ILE A 509 14.16 15.32 -16.80
CA ILE A 509 15.09 14.19 -16.88
C ILE A 509 14.55 13.01 -16.07
N ILE A 510 14.18 13.26 -14.81
CA ILE A 510 13.63 12.21 -13.94
C ILE A 510 12.28 11.71 -14.46
N ASN A 511 11.41 12.60 -14.94
CA ASN A 511 10.12 12.19 -15.48
C ASN A 511 10.29 11.28 -16.70
N GLN A 512 11.06 11.71 -17.69
CA GLN A 512 11.28 10.93 -18.90
C GLN A 512 12.05 9.63 -18.62
N PHE A 513 13.09 9.66 -17.77
CA PHE A 513 13.84 8.46 -17.41
C PHE A 513 12.89 7.39 -16.85
N CYS A 514 12.07 7.74 -15.87
CA CYS A 514 11.13 6.78 -15.29
C CYS A 514 10.01 6.40 -16.27
N ALA A 515 9.53 7.30 -17.14
CA ALA A 515 8.51 6.98 -18.15
C ALA A 515 9.00 5.89 -19.12
N ARG A 516 10.20 6.03 -19.69
CA ARG A 516 10.82 5.02 -20.58
C ARG A 516 10.98 3.65 -19.92
N HIS A 517 11.18 3.61 -18.60
CA HIS A 517 11.36 2.38 -17.85
C HIS A 517 10.05 1.76 -17.31
N THR A 518 8.91 2.45 -17.39
CA THR A 518 7.66 2.01 -16.74
C THR A 518 6.43 2.03 -17.65
N TYR A 519 6.54 2.53 -18.89
CA TYR A 519 5.39 2.57 -19.81
C TYR A 519 4.87 1.17 -20.19
N ASN A 520 5.65 0.11 -19.99
CA ASN A 520 5.17 -1.26 -20.16
C ASN A 520 4.01 -1.58 -19.19
N ASP A 521 4.06 -1.08 -17.96
CA ASP A 521 2.96 -1.24 -16.98
C ASP A 521 1.70 -0.51 -17.48
N PHE A 522 1.86 0.63 -18.14
CA PHE A 522 0.76 1.37 -18.77
C PHE A 522 0.17 0.59 -19.95
N ILE A 523 0.99 0.05 -20.84
CA ILE A 523 0.52 -0.77 -21.97
C ILE A 523 -0.22 -2.03 -21.48
N GLU A 524 0.32 -2.72 -20.48
CA GLU A 524 -0.32 -3.89 -19.85
C GLU A 524 -1.70 -3.53 -19.27
N SER A 525 -1.82 -2.36 -18.63
CA SER A 525 -3.10 -1.91 -18.08
C SER A 525 -4.17 -1.59 -19.13
N LEU A 526 -3.77 -1.37 -20.39
CA LEU A 526 -4.68 -1.23 -21.53
C LEU A 526 -5.04 -2.59 -22.17
N GLY A 527 -4.43 -3.68 -21.71
CA GLY A 527 -4.58 -5.02 -22.28
C GLY A 527 -3.57 -5.36 -23.37
N GLY A 528 -2.54 -4.53 -23.55
CA GLY A 528 -1.46 -4.73 -24.52
C GLY A 528 -0.23 -5.42 -23.94
N LYS A 529 0.82 -5.52 -24.76
CA LYS A 529 2.15 -5.99 -24.34
C LYS A 529 3.25 -5.18 -25.01
N ALA A 530 4.15 -4.61 -24.21
CA ALA A 530 5.33 -3.92 -24.71
C ALA A 530 6.39 -4.94 -25.17
N VAL A 531 6.98 -4.72 -26.35
CA VAL A 531 8.04 -5.54 -26.95
C VAL A 531 9.24 -4.70 -27.42
N ASN A 532 9.15 -3.36 -27.42
CA ASN A 532 10.18 -2.43 -27.88
C ASN A 532 10.84 -1.61 -26.75
N GLN A 533 10.65 -1.97 -25.48
CA GLN A 533 11.13 -1.19 -24.32
C GLN A 533 12.62 -0.87 -24.34
N THR A 534 13.48 -1.82 -24.67
CA THR A 534 14.92 -1.57 -24.81
C THR A 534 15.21 -0.48 -25.84
N ALA A 535 14.55 -0.53 -27.00
CA ALA A 535 14.72 0.45 -28.06
C ALA A 535 14.17 1.83 -27.65
N VAL A 536 13.03 1.89 -26.95
CA VAL A 536 12.47 3.17 -26.47
C VAL A 536 13.39 3.82 -25.41
N ILE A 537 13.96 3.02 -24.51
CA ILE A 537 14.95 3.46 -23.52
C ILE A 537 16.17 4.08 -24.22
N GLU A 538 16.69 3.44 -25.27
CA GLU A 538 17.89 3.85 -25.99
C GLU A 538 17.68 5.02 -26.96
N ARG A 539 16.60 4.99 -27.77
CA ARG A 539 16.44 5.88 -28.92
C ARG A 539 15.05 6.52 -29.05
N GLY A 540 14.31 6.65 -27.94
CA GLY A 540 13.09 7.47 -27.90
C GLY A 540 13.38 8.93 -28.33
N TYR A 541 12.45 9.55 -29.06
CA TYR A 541 12.70 10.81 -29.77
C TYR A 541 12.84 12.03 -28.84
N GLY A 542 12.02 12.11 -27.79
CA GLY A 542 11.99 13.24 -26.85
C GLY A 542 13.08 13.16 -25.78
N TYR A 543 13.66 14.31 -25.42
CA TYR A 543 14.67 14.45 -24.37
C TYR A 543 15.92 13.57 -24.53
N SER A 544 16.21 13.11 -25.75
CA SER A 544 17.27 12.12 -26.04
C SER A 544 18.62 12.52 -25.46
N THR A 545 19.10 13.74 -25.68
CA THR A 545 20.40 14.20 -25.16
C THR A 545 20.46 14.23 -23.63
N TYR A 546 19.40 14.67 -22.95
CA TYR A 546 19.40 14.74 -21.49
C TYR A 546 19.34 13.34 -20.86
N ILE A 547 18.56 12.43 -21.46
CA ILE A 547 18.50 11.03 -21.04
C ILE A 547 19.82 10.31 -21.31
N ASP A 548 20.44 10.54 -22.48
CA ASP A 548 21.77 10.02 -22.78
C ASP A 548 22.79 10.50 -21.74
N ASN A 549 22.80 11.78 -21.40
CA ASN A 549 23.70 12.33 -20.39
C ASN A 549 23.48 11.71 -19.01
N PHE A 550 22.22 11.57 -18.59
CA PHE A 550 21.88 10.94 -17.31
C PHE A 550 22.32 9.47 -17.26
N ARG A 551 21.95 8.68 -18.28
CA ARG A 551 22.30 7.25 -18.38
C ARG A 551 23.80 7.02 -18.52
N ASN A 552 24.49 7.83 -19.32
CA ASN A 552 25.95 7.78 -19.45
C ASN A 552 26.64 8.15 -18.13
N THR A 553 26.07 9.08 -17.36
CA THR A 553 26.58 9.38 -16.01
C THR A 553 26.44 8.16 -15.09
N LEU A 554 25.25 7.53 -15.06
CA LEU A 554 25.03 6.31 -14.27
C LEU A 554 26.06 5.23 -14.65
N LYS A 555 26.26 5.02 -15.95
CA LYS A 555 27.23 4.06 -16.49
C LYS A 555 28.67 4.40 -16.08
N HIS A 556 29.10 5.66 -16.23
CA HIS A 556 30.45 6.12 -15.90
C HIS A 556 30.77 5.87 -14.42
N TYR A 557 29.84 6.23 -13.52
CA TYR A 557 29.99 6.01 -12.07
C TYR A 557 29.58 4.61 -11.60
N LYS A 558 29.35 3.67 -12.51
CA LYS A 558 28.96 2.26 -12.21
C LYS A 558 27.72 2.15 -11.32
N ILE A 559 26.80 3.10 -11.44
CA ILE A 559 25.50 3.09 -10.78
C ILE A 559 24.53 2.29 -11.67
N LYS A 560 23.87 1.27 -11.11
CA LYS A 560 22.89 0.49 -11.87
C LYS A 560 21.67 1.35 -12.20
N GLU A 561 21.20 1.29 -13.45
CA GLU A 561 19.96 1.95 -13.86
C GLU A 561 18.76 1.50 -13.04
N SER A 562 18.70 0.23 -12.61
CA SER A 562 17.67 -0.30 -11.71
C SER A 562 17.63 0.40 -10.36
N ASP A 563 18.80 0.79 -9.82
CA ASP A 563 18.90 1.46 -8.52
C ASP A 563 18.42 2.91 -8.63
N ALA A 564 18.82 3.58 -9.72
CA ALA A 564 18.34 4.93 -10.03
C ALA A 564 16.83 4.93 -10.27
N LEU A 565 16.31 3.96 -11.05
CA LEU A 565 14.88 3.80 -11.26
C LEU A 565 14.16 3.60 -9.93
N SER A 566 14.64 2.70 -9.07
CA SER A 566 14.01 2.42 -7.77
C SER A 566 13.96 3.66 -6.87
N HIS A 567 14.99 4.50 -6.91
CA HIS A 567 15.06 5.73 -6.14
C HIS A 567 14.13 6.83 -6.69
N PHE A 568 14.09 7.01 -8.01
CA PHE A 568 13.40 8.13 -8.65
C PHE A 568 11.97 7.83 -9.09
N ARG A 569 11.53 6.56 -9.08
CA ARG A 569 10.28 6.06 -9.68
C ARG A 569 9.06 6.92 -9.38
N ASN A 570 8.89 7.30 -8.10
CA ASN A 570 7.70 8.00 -7.61
C ASN A 570 7.99 9.44 -7.19
N LEU A 571 9.23 9.89 -7.39
CA LEU A 571 9.72 11.11 -6.76
C LEU A 571 8.85 12.33 -7.11
N ILE A 572 8.39 12.41 -8.35
CA ILE A 572 7.58 13.53 -8.83
C ILE A 572 6.14 13.50 -8.32
N GLN A 573 5.62 12.32 -7.97
CA GLN A 573 4.31 12.13 -7.37
C GLN A 573 4.31 12.36 -5.85
N GLU A 574 5.46 12.20 -5.21
CA GLU A 574 5.61 12.31 -3.76
C GLU A 574 6.15 13.68 -3.32
N THR A 575 6.94 14.34 -4.18
CA THR A 575 7.67 15.58 -3.85
C THR A 575 7.38 16.70 -4.85
N HIS A 576 7.37 17.95 -4.36
CA HIS A 576 7.26 19.13 -5.22
C HIS A 576 8.44 19.26 -6.18
N TYR A 577 8.19 19.79 -7.37
CA TYR A 577 9.15 19.78 -8.49
C TYR A 577 10.47 20.49 -8.18
N GLU A 578 10.45 21.58 -7.41
CA GLU A 578 11.66 22.32 -7.09
C GLU A 578 12.67 21.55 -6.23
N LYS A 579 12.22 20.49 -5.54
CA LYS A 579 13.07 19.63 -4.72
C LYS A 579 13.73 18.50 -5.50
N ILE A 580 13.24 18.18 -6.70
CA ILE A 580 13.80 17.09 -7.51
C ILE A 580 15.25 17.36 -7.88
N HIS A 581 15.60 18.63 -8.15
CA HIS A 581 16.98 19.00 -8.43
C HIS A 581 17.91 18.72 -7.25
N GLU A 582 17.51 19.13 -6.05
CA GLU A 582 18.25 18.87 -4.80
C GLU A 582 18.37 17.37 -4.55
N GLU A 583 17.30 16.59 -4.78
CA GLU A 583 17.31 15.13 -4.63
C GLU A 583 18.23 14.44 -5.64
N MET A 584 18.28 14.89 -6.90
CA MET A 584 19.26 14.38 -7.87
C MET A 584 20.69 14.62 -7.38
N VAL A 585 20.99 15.83 -6.89
CA VAL A 585 22.31 16.16 -6.35
C VAL A 585 22.63 15.28 -5.14
N ASN A 586 21.69 15.13 -4.22
CA ASN A 586 21.85 14.30 -3.02
C ASN A 586 22.05 12.82 -3.35
N TYR A 587 21.32 12.30 -4.34
CA TYR A 587 21.49 10.93 -4.83
C TYR A 587 22.92 10.69 -5.31
N PHE A 588 23.46 11.57 -6.16
CA PHE A 588 24.83 11.44 -6.66
C PHE A 588 25.88 11.67 -5.57
N LYS A 589 25.67 12.60 -4.63
CA LYS A 589 26.51 12.74 -3.43
C LYS A 589 26.53 11.46 -2.59
N GLY A 590 25.37 10.85 -2.38
CA GLY A 590 25.22 9.57 -1.68
C GLY A 590 25.90 8.39 -2.37
N LYS A 591 26.20 8.50 -3.67
CA LYS A 591 27.03 7.56 -4.43
C LYS A 591 28.53 7.89 -4.41
N GLY A 592 28.95 8.89 -3.62
CA GLY A 592 30.35 9.27 -3.43
C GLY A 592 30.89 10.30 -4.42
N ILE A 593 30.03 10.96 -5.19
CA ILE A 593 30.44 11.96 -6.20
C ILE A 593 30.55 13.34 -5.56
N LYS A 594 31.76 13.89 -5.52
CA LYS A 594 32.06 15.17 -4.85
C LYS A 594 31.43 16.39 -5.56
N ASP A 595 31.53 16.46 -6.88
CA ASP A 595 31.02 17.59 -7.70
C ASP A 595 29.59 17.34 -8.25
N ALA A 596 28.75 16.66 -7.49
CA ALA A 596 27.41 16.25 -7.92
C ALA A 596 26.52 17.41 -8.40
N GLU A 597 26.69 18.61 -7.83
CA GLU A 597 25.92 19.80 -8.22
C GLU A 597 26.26 20.25 -9.65
N LEU A 598 27.55 20.41 -9.94
CA LEU A 598 28.02 20.70 -11.31
C LEU A 598 27.66 19.59 -12.28
N LEU A 599 27.73 18.33 -11.82
CA LEU A 599 27.38 17.17 -12.62
C LEU A 599 25.91 17.19 -13.05
N VAL A 600 24.98 17.42 -12.12
CA VAL A 600 23.53 17.53 -12.42
C VAL A 600 23.26 18.70 -13.36
N LEU A 601 23.94 19.83 -13.20
CA LEU A 601 23.85 20.96 -14.13
C LEU A 601 24.35 20.61 -15.54
N LYS A 602 25.42 19.81 -15.65
CA LYS A 602 25.95 19.35 -16.95
C LYS A 602 25.00 18.39 -17.66
N MET A 603 24.26 17.54 -16.92
CA MET A 603 23.28 16.62 -17.51
C MET A 603 22.20 17.34 -18.30
N GLY A 604 21.79 18.51 -17.83
CA GLY A 604 20.77 19.34 -18.46
C GLY A 604 21.22 20.13 -19.69
N ARG A 605 22.47 19.95 -20.16
CA ARG A 605 22.99 20.64 -21.34
C ARG A 605 22.57 19.91 -22.62
N SER A 606 22.41 20.69 -23.69
CA SER A 606 21.97 20.21 -25.01
C SER A 606 23.04 19.47 -25.83
N TYR A 607 24.20 19.19 -25.24
CA TYR A 607 25.29 18.44 -25.86
C TYR A 607 25.66 17.23 -25.01
N LYS A 608 26.26 16.22 -25.65
CA LYS A 608 26.67 14.99 -24.98
C LYS A 608 27.82 15.26 -24.02
N MET A 609 27.71 14.74 -22.81
CA MET A 609 28.78 14.83 -21.82
C MET A 609 29.95 13.92 -22.18
N GLU A 610 31.16 14.48 -22.10
CA GLU A 610 32.42 13.73 -22.07
C GLU A 610 32.83 13.55 -20.61
N PHE A 611 33.30 12.35 -20.27
CA PHE A 611 33.65 11.95 -18.90
C PHE A 611 35.13 11.66 -18.73
#